data_AF-L1Q477-F1
#
_entry.id   AF-L1Q477-F1
#
_cell.length_a   1.000
_cell.length_b   1.000
_cell.length_c   1.000
_cell.angle_alpha   90.00
_cell.angle_beta   90.00
_cell.angle_gamma   90.00
#
_symmetry.space_group_name_H-M   'P 1'
#
loop_
_entity.id
_entity.type
_entity.pdbx_description
1 polymer ?
#
loop_
_entity_poly.entity_id
_entity_poly.type
_entity_poly.pdbx_seq_one_letter_code
_entity_poly.pdbx_strand_id
1 'polypeptide(L)'
;PSEALDYITFSANLLFSGKYATSLEALAKDGFYAKVSQTPYNADGYLAGVERRQTDYRNLITEFEHTPNTVFILDPPYLSTDISSYSGAQDWKLKDYLHIVKALNVMSRYIYFGSNKGQLLDLFDFLANEYNLPSPFNETERITVSTSVNYASAYEDLMIYKY
;
A
#
# COMPACT_ATOMS: atom_id res chain seq x y z
N PRO A 1 -25.35 -18.50 3.45
CA PRO A 1 -24.05 -18.42 2.74
C PRO A 1 -22.96 -19.02 3.62
N SER A 2 -22.20 -20.02 3.13
CA SER A 2 -20.97 -20.42 3.83
C SER A 2 -20.11 -19.17 3.98
N GLU A 3 -19.78 -18.80 5.21
CA GLU A 3 -18.85 -17.71 5.48
C GLU A 3 -17.59 -17.96 4.64
N ALA A 4 -17.31 -17.07 3.69
CA ALA A 4 -16.10 -17.16 2.91
C ALA A 4 -14.94 -16.91 3.87
N LEU A 5 -14.27 -17.99 4.29
CA LEU A 5 -13.14 -17.92 5.20
C LEU A 5 -12.04 -17.06 4.55
N ASP A 6 -11.58 -16.04 5.26
CA ASP A 6 -10.49 -15.18 4.81
C ASP A 6 -9.14 -15.91 4.96
N TYR A 7 -8.79 -16.66 3.91
CA TYR A 7 -7.54 -17.42 3.86
C TYR A 7 -6.30 -16.52 3.93
N ILE A 8 -6.39 -15.23 3.55
CA ILE A 8 -5.26 -14.30 3.63
C ILE A 8 -4.98 -13.99 5.10
N THR A 9 -6.00 -13.61 5.86
CA THR A 9 -5.86 -13.36 7.31
C THR A 9 -5.42 -14.64 8.04
N PHE A 10 -5.97 -15.80 7.68
CA PHE A 10 -5.64 -17.05 8.34
C PHE A 10 -4.19 -17.48 8.04
N SER A 11 -3.75 -17.39 6.79
CA SER A 11 -2.38 -17.71 6.38
C SER A 11 -1.35 -16.78 7.00
N ALA A 12 -1.64 -15.47 7.13
CA ALA A 12 -0.74 -14.53 7.79
C ALA A 12 -0.44 -14.89 9.26
N ASN A 13 -1.35 -15.60 9.93
CA ASN A 13 -1.17 -16.05 11.31
C ASN A 13 -0.54 -17.45 11.43
N LEU A 14 -0.69 -18.29 10.40
CA LEU A 14 -0.29 -19.70 10.44
C LEU A 14 0.99 -20.00 9.67
N LEU A 15 1.28 -19.25 8.61
CA LEU A 15 2.45 -19.46 7.75
C LEU A 15 3.63 -18.60 8.19
N PHE A 16 4.80 -18.82 7.56
CA PHE A 16 5.95 -17.95 7.76
C PHE A 16 5.61 -16.52 7.31
N SER A 17 6.16 -15.51 8.00
CA SER A 17 5.92 -14.09 7.66
C SER A 17 6.17 -13.83 6.17
N GLY A 18 5.22 -13.15 5.52
CA GLY A 18 5.27 -12.87 4.08
C GLY A 18 4.75 -13.99 3.17
N LYS A 19 4.36 -15.16 3.71
CA LYS A 19 3.60 -16.16 2.96
C LYS A 19 2.10 -15.96 3.18
N TYR A 20 1.35 -15.99 2.09
CA TYR A 20 -0.10 -15.90 2.11
C TYR A 20 -0.71 -16.98 1.22
N ALA A 21 -1.89 -17.47 1.61
CA ALA A 21 -2.69 -18.39 0.84
C ALA A 21 -4.07 -17.77 0.57
N THR A 22 -4.56 -17.95 -0.66
CA THR A 22 -5.87 -17.44 -1.09
C THR A 22 -6.95 -18.52 -1.15
N SER A 23 -6.60 -19.77 -0.80
CA SER A 23 -7.48 -20.93 -0.79
C SER A 23 -7.03 -21.95 0.25
N LEU A 24 -7.93 -22.86 0.63
CA LEU A 24 -7.63 -23.97 1.54
C LEU A 24 -6.57 -24.90 0.94
N GLU A 25 -6.65 -25.18 -0.36
CA GLU A 25 -5.71 -26.03 -1.08
C GLU A 25 -4.30 -25.41 -1.10
N ALA A 26 -4.19 -24.09 -1.21
CA ALA A 26 -2.91 -23.39 -1.11
C ALA A 26 -2.37 -23.45 0.33
N LEU A 27 -3.23 -23.18 1.32
CA LEU A 27 -2.85 -23.21 2.73
C LEU A 27 -2.35 -24.60 3.17
N ALA A 28 -3.02 -25.67 2.73
CA ALA A 28 -2.69 -27.04 3.10
C ALA A 28 -1.35 -27.57 2.53
N LYS A 29 -0.75 -26.86 1.57
CA LYS A 29 0.55 -27.23 0.97
C LYS A 29 1.74 -26.74 1.76
N ASP A 30 1.56 -25.74 2.62
CA ASP A 30 2.63 -25.12 3.38
C ASP A 30 2.73 -25.68 4.81
N GLY A 31 3.94 -25.60 5.39
CA GLY A 31 4.15 -25.92 6.80
C GLY A 31 3.66 -24.79 7.70
N PHE A 32 2.92 -25.15 8.76
CA PHE A 32 2.44 -24.20 9.76
C PHE A 32 3.52 -23.89 10.79
N TYR A 33 3.63 -22.63 11.15
CA TYR A 33 4.51 -22.16 12.20
C TYR A 33 3.65 -21.98 13.46
N ALA A 34 3.94 -22.76 14.50
CA ALA A 34 3.21 -22.74 15.77
C ALA A 34 3.51 -21.45 16.58
N LYS A 35 3.14 -20.29 16.03
CA LYS A 35 3.26 -18.97 16.65
C LYS A 35 1.89 -18.31 16.82
N VAL A 36 0.82 -19.10 16.90
CA VAL A 36 -0.53 -18.56 17.12
C VAL A 36 -0.55 -17.91 18.50
N SER A 37 -0.81 -16.60 18.54
CA SER A 37 -1.01 -15.86 19.77
C SER A 37 -2.14 -16.52 20.57
N GLN A 38 -1.87 -16.91 21.81
CA GLN A 38 -2.91 -17.42 22.72
C GLN A 38 -3.64 -16.29 23.45
N THR A 39 -3.21 -15.05 23.27
CA THR A 39 -3.89 -13.88 23.84
C THR A 39 -5.18 -13.62 23.05
N PRO A 40 -6.35 -13.57 23.71
CA PRO A 40 -7.60 -13.20 23.06
C PRO A 40 -7.46 -11.82 22.41
N TYR A 41 -7.90 -11.69 21.15
CA TYR A 41 -8.00 -10.38 20.53
C TYR A 41 -9.07 -9.56 21.25
N ASN A 42 -8.66 -8.45 21.85
CA ASN A 42 -9.60 -7.40 22.26
C ASN A 42 -9.59 -6.32 21.17
N ALA A 43 -10.71 -6.19 20.47
CA ALA A 43 -10.92 -5.18 19.43
C ALA A 43 -11.95 -4.11 19.87
N ASP A 44 -12.21 -3.99 21.17
CA ASP A 44 -13.14 -3.00 21.71
C ASP A 44 -12.67 -1.59 21.33
N GLY A 45 -13.53 -0.87 20.60
CA GLY A 45 -13.21 0.45 20.08
C GLY A 45 -12.16 0.48 18.96
N TYR A 46 -11.70 -0.68 18.46
CA TYR A 46 -10.81 -0.73 17.30
C TYR A 46 -11.52 -0.12 16.09
N LEU A 47 -10.89 0.88 15.46
CA LEU A 47 -11.46 1.69 14.37
C LEU A 47 -12.69 2.52 14.75
N ALA A 48 -12.93 2.80 16.04
CA ALA A 48 -13.97 3.75 16.45
C ALA A 48 -13.72 5.13 15.81
N GLY A 49 -14.73 5.67 15.13
CA GLY A 49 -14.63 6.93 14.39
C GLY A 49 -14.06 6.80 12.98
N VAL A 50 -13.73 5.59 12.51
CA VAL A 50 -13.27 5.34 11.14
C VAL A 50 -14.46 4.97 10.26
N GLU A 51 -14.64 5.69 9.16
CA GLU A 51 -15.56 5.31 8.10
C GLU A 51 -14.86 4.43 7.07
N ARG A 52 -15.36 3.21 6.86
CA ARG A 52 -14.88 2.31 5.80
C ARG A 52 -15.74 2.46 4.54
N ARG A 53 -15.11 2.74 3.40
CA ARG A 53 -15.77 2.77 2.10
C ARG A 53 -15.16 1.77 1.13
N GLN A 54 -15.99 1.13 0.34
CA GLN A 54 -15.58 0.31 -0.80
C GLN A 54 -15.86 1.11 -2.08
N THR A 55 -14.92 1.95 -2.48
CA THR A 55 -15.01 2.79 -3.67
C THR A 55 -13.65 2.91 -4.31
N ASP A 56 -13.64 3.27 -5.59
CA ASP A 56 -12.43 3.72 -6.26
C ASP A 56 -11.83 4.94 -5.54
N TYR A 57 -10.51 4.94 -5.35
CA TYR A 57 -9.78 5.99 -4.66
C TYR A 57 -9.96 7.37 -5.31
N ARG A 58 -10.20 7.42 -6.63
CA ARG A 58 -10.40 8.67 -7.37
C ARG A 58 -11.63 9.43 -6.87
N ASN A 59 -12.69 8.70 -6.52
CA ASN A 59 -13.91 9.31 -5.98
C ASN A 59 -13.64 9.93 -4.61
N LEU A 60 -12.86 9.26 -3.76
CA LEU A 60 -12.49 9.80 -2.43
C LEU A 60 -11.63 11.05 -2.55
N ILE A 61 -10.68 11.06 -3.49
CA ILE A 61 -9.84 12.24 -3.73
C ILE A 61 -10.72 13.41 -4.15
N THR A 62 -11.59 13.24 -5.15
CA THR A 62 -12.48 14.31 -5.62
C THR A 62 -13.44 14.79 -4.54
N GLU A 63 -13.91 13.93 -3.66
CA GLU A 63 -14.78 14.32 -2.56
C GLU A 63 -14.08 15.21 -1.53
N PHE A 64 -12.80 14.93 -1.24
CA PHE A 64 -12.08 15.58 -0.14
C PHE A 64 -11.01 16.59 -0.57
N GLU A 65 -10.68 16.72 -1.86
CA GLU A 65 -9.58 17.57 -2.35
C GLU A 65 -9.70 19.05 -1.98
N HIS A 66 -10.92 19.52 -1.72
CA HIS A 66 -11.20 20.91 -1.31
C HIS A 66 -11.65 21.03 0.15
N THR A 67 -11.57 19.94 0.92
CA THR A 67 -11.98 19.95 2.34
C THR A 67 -10.83 20.47 3.21
N PRO A 68 -11.03 21.57 3.97
CA PRO A 68 -9.99 22.12 4.83
C PRO A 68 -9.62 21.14 5.94
N ASN A 69 -8.37 21.20 6.42
CA ASN A 69 -7.83 20.31 7.45
C ASN A 69 -7.83 18.81 7.07
N THR A 70 -7.81 18.51 5.78
CA THR A 70 -7.64 17.14 5.28
C THR A 70 -6.17 16.81 5.11
N VAL A 71 -5.78 15.59 5.50
CA VAL A 71 -4.49 14.98 5.15
C VAL A 71 -4.78 13.68 4.42
N PHE A 72 -4.26 13.56 3.20
CA PHE A 72 -4.36 12.31 2.45
C PHE A 72 -3.24 11.35 2.85
N ILE A 73 -3.57 10.11 3.15
CA ILE A 73 -2.59 9.04 3.38
C ILE A 73 -2.77 8.03 2.25
N LEU A 74 -1.75 7.87 1.42
CA LEU A 74 -1.77 7.02 0.23
C LEU A 74 -0.75 5.90 0.40
N ASP A 75 -1.24 4.67 0.35
CA ASP A 75 -0.43 3.45 0.32
C ASP A 75 -0.89 2.56 -0.85
N PRO A 76 -0.62 2.97 -2.10
CA PRO A 76 -1.04 2.19 -3.26
C PRO A 76 -0.23 0.90 -3.38
N PRO A 77 -0.74 -0.12 -4.11
CA PRO A 77 0.10 -1.24 -4.52
C PRO A 77 1.39 -0.73 -5.17
N TYR A 78 2.54 -1.39 -5.01
CA TYR A 78 3.82 -0.90 -5.58
C TYR A 78 4.13 -1.55 -6.93
N LEU A 79 4.68 -0.75 -7.87
CA LEU A 79 5.04 -1.26 -9.20
C LEU A 79 6.00 -2.43 -9.05
N SER A 80 5.78 -3.48 -9.84
CA SER A 80 6.67 -4.66 -9.90
C SER A 80 6.79 -5.42 -8.57
N THR A 81 5.83 -5.26 -7.65
CA THR A 81 5.70 -6.13 -6.47
C THR A 81 4.65 -7.22 -6.68
N ASP A 82 4.72 -8.28 -5.89
CA ASP A 82 3.70 -9.32 -5.91
C ASP A 82 2.41 -8.74 -5.33
N ILE A 83 1.46 -8.45 -6.22
CA ILE A 83 0.14 -7.91 -5.91
C ILE A 83 -0.93 -9.00 -5.86
N SER A 84 -0.56 -10.29 -5.90
CA SER A 84 -1.52 -11.40 -5.94
C SER A 84 -2.50 -11.46 -4.76
N SER A 85 -2.18 -10.79 -3.64
CA SER A 85 -3.07 -10.62 -2.49
C SER A 85 -4.20 -9.60 -2.71
N TYR A 86 -4.09 -8.71 -3.70
CA TYR A 86 -5.13 -7.74 -4.04
C TYR A 86 -6.13 -8.35 -5.03
N SER A 87 -7.40 -8.39 -4.64
CA SER A 87 -8.49 -8.73 -5.57
C SER A 87 -8.55 -7.69 -6.69
N GLY A 88 -8.39 -8.11 -7.95
CA GLY A 88 -8.34 -7.19 -9.10
C GLY A 88 -6.96 -6.64 -9.44
N ALA A 89 -5.88 -7.21 -8.87
CA ALA A 89 -4.49 -6.85 -9.17
C ALA A 89 -4.14 -6.74 -10.68
N GLN A 90 -4.80 -7.53 -11.54
CA GLN A 90 -4.61 -7.48 -13.00
C GLN A 90 -5.03 -6.13 -13.63
N ASP A 91 -5.87 -5.37 -12.92
CA ASP A 91 -6.40 -4.10 -13.39
C ASP A 91 -5.53 -2.90 -12.99
N TRP A 92 -4.64 -3.07 -12.02
CA TRP A 92 -3.72 -2.03 -11.56
C TRP A 92 -2.53 -1.90 -12.51
N LYS A 93 -2.42 -0.78 -13.21
CA LYS A 93 -1.43 -0.55 -14.26
C LYS A 93 -0.67 0.75 -14.03
N LEU A 94 0.40 0.97 -14.80
CA LEU A 94 1.19 2.21 -14.74
C LEU A 94 0.32 3.48 -14.82
N LYS A 95 -0.74 3.47 -15.64
CA LYS A 95 -1.68 4.60 -15.74
C LYS A 95 -2.32 4.99 -14.40
N ASP A 96 -2.56 4.02 -13.53
CA ASP A 96 -3.23 4.22 -12.25
C ASP A 96 -2.26 4.87 -11.25
N TYR A 97 -0.97 4.53 -11.32
CA TYR A 97 0.08 5.28 -10.61
C TYR A 97 0.19 6.72 -11.09
N LEU A 98 0.21 6.94 -12.40
CA LEU A 98 0.29 8.30 -12.96
C LEU A 98 -0.93 9.14 -12.53
N HIS A 99 -2.08 8.52 -12.32
CA HIS A 99 -3.25 9.20 -11.79
C HIS A 99 -3.09 9.59 -10.32
N ILE A 100 -2.56 8.71 -9.46
CA ILE A 100 -2.23 9.06 -8.06
C ILE A 100 -1.27 10.24 -8.04
N VAL A 101 -0.22 10.16 -8.83
CA VAL A 101 0.81 11.20 -8.90
C VAL A 101 0.21 12.53 -9.34
N LYS A 102 -0.63 12.52 -10.36
CA LYS A 102 -1.36 13.72 -10.79
C LYS A 102 -2.21 14.28 -9.64
N ALA A 103 -2.83 13.41 -8.84
CA ALA A 103 -3.64 13.82 -7.70
C ALA A 103 -2.79 14.43 -6.56
N LEU A 104 -1.55 13.96 -6.34
CA LEU A 104 -0.65 14.56 -5.35
C LEU A 104 -0.40 16.05 -5.62
N ASN A 105 -0.38 16.47 -6.89
CA ASN A 105 -0.18 17.87 -7.26
C ASN A 105 -1.31 18.81 -6.82
N VAL A 106 -2.54 18.30 -6.63
CA VAL A 106 -3.68 19.11 -6.21
C VAL A 106 -3.93 19.04 -4.69
N MET A 107 -3.27 18.10 -4.00
CA MET A 107 -3.39 17.93 -2.56
C MET A 107 -2.47 18.93 -1.83
N SER A 108 -3.04 19.70 -0.91
CA SER A 108 -2.25 20.61 -0.08
C SER A 108 -1.39 19.87 0.96
N ARG A 109 -1.89 18.75 1.49
CA ARG A 109 -1.24 17.95 2.54
C ARG A 109 -1.41 16.48 2.27
N TYR A 110 -0.31 15.75 2.23
CA TYR A 110 -0.34 14.30 2.02
C TYR A 110 0.85 13.58 2.65
N ILE A 111 0.66 12.28 2.86
CA ILE A 111 1.68 11.28 3.13
C ILE A 111 1.53 10.20 2.07
N TYR A 112 2.58 9.91 1.34
CA TYR A 112 2.65 8.91 0.30
C TYR A 112 3.68 7.84 0.67
N PHE A 113 3.24 6.59 0.74
CA PHE A 113 4.12 5.45 0.95
C PHE A 113 4.52 4.83 -0.39
N GLY A 114 5.78 4.40 -0.45
CA GLY A 114 6.41 3.81 -1.62
C GLY A 114 7.52 2.84 -1.22
N SER A 115 8.21 2.29 -2.22
CA SER A 115 9.45 1.55 -1.98
C SER A 115 10.47 1.82 -3.09
N ASN A 116 11.75 1.57 -2.80
CA ASN A 116 12.82 1.67 -3.79
C ASN A 116 12.73 0.62 -4.92
N LYS A 117 11.85 -0.38 -4.79
CA LYS A 117 11.53 -1.31 -5.89
C LYS A 117 10.58 -0.68 -6.90
N GLY A 118 9.87 0.38 -6.52
CA GLY A 118 9.03 1.15 -7.42
C GLY A 118 9.88 2.04 -8.33
N GLN A 119 9.95 1.71 -9.61
CA GLN A 119 10.64 2.51 -10.66
C GLN A 119 10.02 3.91 -10.90
N LEU A 120 9.04 4.29 -10.09
CA LEU A 120 8.23 5.49 -10.29
C LEU A 120 9.00 6.77 -9.90
N LEU A 121 9.81 6.71 -8.84
CA LEU A 121 10.65 7.85 -8.44
C LEU A 121 11.71 8.11 -9.51
N ASP A 122 12.39 7.06 -9.96
CA ASP A 122 13.39 7.15 -11.03
C ASP A 122 12.79 7.73 -12.32
N LEU A 123 11.55 7.37 -12.64
CA LEU A 123 10.82 7.93 -13.78
C LEU A 123 10.62 9.45 -13.63
N PHE A 124 10.18 9.92 -12.47
CA PHE A 124 9.95 11.35 -12.27
C PHE A 124 11.24 12.15 -12.19
N ASP A 125 12.28 11.61 -11.57
CA ASP A 125 13.60 12.23 -11.56
C ASP A 125 14.14 12.36 -12.99
N PHE A 126 14.01 11.33 -13.83
CA PHE A 126 14.37 11.39 -15.25
C PHE A 126 13.56 12.43 -16.01
N LEU A 127 12.23 12.44 -15.86
CA LEU A 127 11.35 13.40 -16.53
C LEU A 127 11.63 14.85 -16.10
N ALA A 128 11.93 15.07 -14.83
CA ALA A 128 12.29 16.39 -14.33
C ALA A 128 13.64 16.86 -14.88
N ASN A 129 14.64 15.97 -14.93
CA ASN A 129 15.99 16.32 -15.36
C ASN A 129 16.13 16.47 -16.89
N GLU A 130 15.53 15.56 -17.67
CA GLU A 130 15.71 15.52 -19.13
C GLU A 130 14.69 16.35 -19.90
N TYR A 131 13.48 16.50 -19.37
CA TYR A 131 12.37 17.19 -20.03
C TYR A 131 11.91 18.45 -19.30
N ASN A 132 12.57 18.81 -18.19
CA ASN A 132 12.26 20.00 -17.39
C ASN A 132 10.78 20.05 -16.95
N LEU A 133 10.19 18.87 -16.69
CA LEU A 133 8.84 18.73 -16.19
C LEU A 133 8.82 18.92 -14.67
N PRO A 134 7.78 19.56 -14.09
CA PRO A 134 7.67 19.69 -12.65
C PRO A 134 7.52 18.32 -12.01
N SER A 135 8.37 18.02 -11.03
CA SER A 135 8.24 16.80 -10.22
C SER A 135 7.00 16.92 -9.32
N PRO A 136 6.18 15.86 -9.23
CA PRO A 136 5.05 15.81 -8.30
C PRO A 136 5.47 15.83 -6.82
N PHE A 137 6.76 15.60 -6.57
CA PHE A 137 7.38 15.59 -5.25
C PHE A 137 8.18 16.87 -4.97
N ASN A 138 7.95 17.94 -5.74
CA ASN A 138 8.49 19.25 -5.41
C ASN A 138 7.96 19.73 -4.04
N GLU A 139 8.86 20.34 -3.25
CA GLU A 139 8.55 20.85 -1.90
C GLU A 139 8.05 19.75 -0.95
N THR A 140 8.51 18.51 -1.16
CA THR A 140 8.24 17.39 -0.26
C THR A 140 9.48 17.01 0.52
N GLU A 141 9.25 16.36 1.66
CA GLU A 141 10.31 15.71 2.42
C GLU A 141 10.22 14.18 2.24
N ARG A 142 11.37 13.52 2.18
CA ARG A 142 11.51 12.08 1.94
C ARG A 142 12.21 11.43 3.13
N ILE A 143 11.58 10.39 3.66
CA ILE A 143 12.14 9.51 4.70
C ILE A 143 12.28 8.10 4.11
N THR A 144 13.45 7.50 4.27
CA THR A 144 13.75 6.14 3.79
C THR A 144 14.10 5.25 4.97
N VAL A 145 13.52 4.03 5.02
CA VAL A 145 13.80 3.01 6.04
C VAL A 145 14.18 1.71 5.34
N SER A 146 15.35 1.16 5.66
CA SER A 146 15.78 -0.12 5.10
C SER A 146 15.22 -1.28 5.91
N THR A 147 14.47 -2.17 5.25
CA THR A 147 13.81 -3.33 5.87
C THR A 147 14.30 -4.63 5.22
N SER A 148 14.59 -5.65 6.03
CA SER A 148 14.88 -7.00 5.55
C SER A 148 13.69 -7.93 5.79
N VAL A 149 13.13 -8.50 4.71
CA VAL A 149 12.00 -9.45 4.82
C VAL A 149 12.51 -10.84 5.22
N ASN A 150 13.69 -11.21 4.71
CA ASN A 150 14.38 -12.46 4.99
C ASN A 150 15.88 -12.32 4.66
N TYR A 151 16.65 -13.42 4.82
CA TYR A 151 18.09 -13.44 4.55
C TYR A 151 18.48 -13.08 3.10
N ALA A 152 17.57 -13.25 2.14
CA ALA A 152 17.83 -13.10 0.71
C ALA A 152 17.24 -11.82 0.10
N SER A 153 16.39 -11.08 0.81
CA SER A 153 15.70 -9.91 0.26
C SER A 153 15.61 -8.76 1.26
N ALA A 154 16.28 -7.65 0.90
CA ALA A 154 16.10 -6.33 1.50
C ALA A 154 15.32 -5.43 0.53
N TYR A 155 14.61 -4.46 1.07
CA TYR A 155 13.96 -3.38 0.32
C TYR A 155 13.96 -2.12 1.19
N GLU A 156 13.85 -0.96 0.56
CA GLU A 156 13.71 0.28 1.29
C GLU A 156 12.27 0.76 1.19
N ASP A 157 11.65 0.91 2.34
CA ASP A 157 10.39 1.61 2.51
C ASP A 157 10.64 3.12 2.42
N LEU A 158 9.69 3.80 1.81
CA LEU A 158 9.79 5.22 1.53
C LEU A 158 8.50 5.92 1.96
N MET A 159 8.66 7.03 2.66
CA MET A 159 7.58 7.94 3.00
C MET A 159 7.92 9.32 2.43
N ILE A 160 7.03 9.85 1.59
CA ILE A 160 7.09 11.22 1.08
C ILE A 160 5.94 12.00 1.70
N TYR A 161 6.19 13.21 2.20
CA TYR A 161 5.13 14.06 2.73
C TYR A 161 5.24 15.51 2.32
N LYS A 162 4.06 16.17 2.31
CA LYS A 162 3.88 17.60 2.06
C LYS A 162 3.00 18.20 3.16
N TYR A 163 3.39 19.36 3.68
CA TYR A 163 2.69 20.10 4.74
C TYR A 163 2.04 21.40 4.23
#